data_AF-E8N388-F1
#
_entry.id   AF-E8N388-F1
#
_cell.length_a   1.000
_cell.length_b   1.000
_cell.length_c   1.000
_cell.angle_alpha   90.00
_cell.angle_beta   90.00
_cell.angle_gamma   90.00
#
_symmetry.space_group_name_H-M   'P 1'
#
loop_
_entity.id
_entity.type
_entity.pdbx_description
1 polymer ?
#
loop_
_entity_poly.entity_id
_entity_poly.type
_entity_poly.pdbx_seq_one_letter_code
_entity_poly.pdbx_strand_id
1 'polypeptide(L)'
;MMKIAHRIGLGLFLSVILLMSACASRQSNLTIQDPWARLGVAGGNSAIYLKIENATKEDDALISASCDAAMMTELHMTQMMDDGTMKMEPQEKISIPAGQTVELKPGGLHIMLMNLKKDLKTGDTLNLKLKFEKSGEIEVSVPVKEP
;
A
#
# COMPACT_ATOMS: atom_id res chain seq x y z
N MET A 1 67.50 -49.94 -23.52
CA MET A 1 66.27 -50.69 -23.19
C MET A 1 65.35 -49.74 -22.42
N MET A 2 64.06 -49.66 -22.85
CA MET A 2 62.87 -49.01 -22.22
C MET A 2 62.98 -47.53 -21.79
N LYS A 3 62.45 -46.52 -22.52
CA LYS A 3 61.03 -46.07 -22.71
C LYS A 3 60.23 -45.96 -21.40
N ILE A 4 59.66 -44.76 -21.16
CA ILE A 4 58.30 -44.40 -20.63
C ILE A 4 58.38 -42.90 -20.22
N ALA A 5 58.06 -41.96 -21.11
CA ALA A 5 56.73 -41.43 -21.48
C ALA A 5 56.15 -40.42 -20.47
N HIS A 6 55.99 -39.18 -20.95
CA HIS A 6 55.29 -38.06 -20.33
C HIS A 6 53.81 -38.41 -20.06
N ARG A 7 53.27 -37.99 -18.92
CA ARG A 7 51.83 -37.69 -18.80
C ARG A 7 51.61 -36.41 -17.99
N ILE A 8 51.34 -35.36 -18.77
CA ILE A 8 50.78 -34.08 -18.38
C ILE A 8 49.41 -34.35 -17.76
N GLY A 9 49.26 -34.11 -16.46
CA GLY A 9 47.97 -34.11 -15.77
C GLY A 9 47.44 -32.68 -15.70
N LEU A 10 46.88 -32.18 -16.80
CA LEU A 10 46.14 -30.92 -16.82
C LEU A 10 44.79 -31.15 -16.12
N GLY A 11 44.77 -30.98 -14.80
CA GLY A 11 43.55 -30.99 -14.00
C GLY A 11 42.78 -29.70 -14.22
N LEU A 12 41.77 -29.77 -15.08
CA LEU A 12 40.81 -28.72 -15.41
C LEU A 12 40.10 -28.23 -14.13
N PHE A 13 40.49 -27.06 -13.60
CA PHE A 13 39.77 -26.38 -12.51
C PHE A 13 38.44 -25.85 -13.08
N LEU A 14 37.38 -26.64 -12.94
CA LEU A 14 36.02 -26.27 -13.35
C LEU A 14 35.47 -25.24 -12.35
N SER A 15 35.65 -23.95 -12.64
CA SER A 15 35.08 -22.86 -11.86
C SER A 15 33.57 -22.82 -12.08
N VAL A 16 32.81 -23.34 -11.11
CA VAL A 16 31.34 -23.23 -11.08
C VAL A 16 31.00 -21.81 -10.63
N ILE A 17 30.68 -20.95 -11.59
CA ILE A 17 30.16 -19.60 -11.30
C ILE A 17 28.71 -19.77 -10.86
N LEU A 18 28.50 -19.79 -9.54
CA LEU A 18 27.18 -19.74 -8.92
C LEU A 18 26.59 -18.33 -9.16
N LEU A 19 25.73 -18.20 -10.16
CA LEU A 19 24.91 -17.00 -10.34
C LEU A 19 23.87 -16.94 -9.21
N MET A 20 24.24 -16.33 -8.08
CA MET A 20 23.25 -15.90 -7.09
C MET A 20 22.40 -14.80 -7.71
N SER A 21 21.27 -15.18 -8.31
CA SER A 21 20.17 -14.24 -8.53
C SER A 21 19.64 -13.84 -7.16
N ALA A 22 20.13 -12.72 -6.63
CA ALA A 22 19.51 -12.04 -5.52
C ALA A 22 18.14 -11.55 -6.01
N CYS A 23 17.10 -12.32 -5.70
CA CYS A 23 15.73 -11.81 -5.77
C CYS A 23 15.61 -10.79 -4.65
N ALA A 24 15.99 -9.54 -4.92
CA ALA A 24 15.73 -8.43 -4.03
C ALA A 24 14.21 -8.23 -4.03
N SER A 25 13.54 -8.81 -3.03
CA SER A 25 12.19 -8.41 -2.68
C SER A 25 12.23 -6.89 -2.47
N ARG A 26 11.57 -6.13 -3.36
CA ARG A 26 11.45 -4.68 -3.24
C ARG A 26 10.66 -4.41 -1.97
N GLN A 27 11.36 -4.24 -0.86
CA GLN A 27 10.76 -3.89 0.42
C GLN A 27 10.12 -2.52 0.23
N SER A 28 8.80 -2.46 0.24
CA SER A 28 8.06 -1.20 0.17
C SER A 28 8.39 -0.42 1.43
N ASN A 29 9.19 0.65 1.32
CA ASN A 29 9.44 1.57 2.44
C ASN A 29 8.31 2.61 2.56
N LEU A 30 7.08 2.19 2.28
CA LEU A 30 5.88 2.96 2.58
C LEU A 30 5.44 2.57 3.98
N THR A 31 5.31 3.56 4.85
CA THR A 31 4.81 3.37 6.22
C THR A 31 3.41 3.93 6.32
N ILE A 32 2.48 3.09 6.79
CA ILE A 32 1.11 3.51 7.07
C ILE A 32 1.00 3.85 8.55
N GLN A 33 0.60 5.08 8.86
CA GLN A 33 0.52 5.58 10.23
C GLN A 33 -0.90 5.99 10.58
N ASP A 34 -1.22 5.84 11.87
CA ASP A 34 -2.47 6.29 12.50
C ASP A 34 -3.77 5.92 11.73
N PRO A 35 -3.94 4.69 11.22
CA PRO A 35 -5.15 4.35 10.50
C PRO A 35 -6.35 4.39 11.45
N TRP A 36 -7.47 4.93 10.97
CA TRP A 36 -8.76 4.82 11.66
C TRP A 36 -9.93 4.95 10.68
N ALA A 37 -11.05 4.31 11.04
CA ALA A 37 -12.30 4.38 10.32
C ALA A 37 -13.35 5.14 11.13
N ARG A 38 -14.14 5.97 10.45
CA ARG A 38 -15.31 6.61 11.05
C ARG A 38 -16.42 5.59 11.29
N LEU A 39 -17.23 5.82 12.31
CA LEU A 39 -18.45 5.05 12.56
C LEU A 39 -19.39 5.08 11.35
N GLY A 40 -20.18 4.02 11.20
CA GLY A 40 -21.12 3.85 10.11
C GLY A 40 -22.19 2.80 10.42
N VAL A 41 -23.26 2.82 9.64
CA VAL A 41 -24.38 1.88 9.75
C VAL A 41 -24.42 0.98 8.52
N ALA A 42 -24.85 -0.27 8.68
CA ALA A 42 -25.02 -1.18 7.56
C ALA A 42 -25.90 -0.56 6.46
N GLY A 43 -25.53 -0.76 5.20
CA GLY A 43 -26.15 -0.14 4.02
C GLY A 43 -25.76 1.32 3.77
N GLY A 44 -25.15 2.00 4.75
CA GLY A 44 -24.66 3.37 4.63
C GLY A 44 -23.23 3.46 4.11
N ASN A 45 -22.68 4.67 4.11
CA ASN A 45 -21.29 4.93 3.76
C ASN A 45 -20.49 5.42 4.99
N SER A 46 -19.17 5.24 4.94
CA SER A 46 -18.22 5.79 5.92
C SER A 46 -16.88 6.12 5.24
N ALA A 47 -15.85 6.47 6.00
CA ALA A 47 -14.54 6.79 5.48
C ALA A 47 -13.41 6.23 6.37
N ILE A 48 -12.27 5.96 5.75
CA ILE A 48 -11.01 5.64 6.41
C ILE A 48 -10.01 6.77 6.18
N TYR A 49 -9.25 7.07 7.23
CA TYR A 49 -8.23 8.09 7.32
C TYR A 49 -6.93 7.46 7.83
N LEU A 50 -5.79 7.95 7.36
CA LEU A 50 -4.45 7.44 7.68
C LEU A 50 -3.39 8.42 7.14
N LYS A 51 -2.13 8.20 7.48
CA LYS A 51 -0.99 8.84 6.82
C LYS A 51 -0.17 7.81 6.08
N ILE A 52 0.33 8.19 4.91
CA ILE A 52 1.23 7.37 4.09
C ILE A 52 2.55 8.13 4.00
N GLU A 53 3.57 7.62 4.67
CA GLU A 53 4.93 8.13 4.57
C GLU A 53 5.68 7.34 3.50
N ASN A 54 6.23 8.03 2.51
CA ASN A 54 7.14 7.45 1.52
C ASN A 54 8.57 7.87 1.82
N ALA A 55 9.30 7.05 2.58
CA ALA A 55 10.71 7.27 2.89
C ALA A 55 11.66 6.83 1.76
N THR A 56 11.12 6.43 0.60
CA THR A 56 11.93 6.03 -0.56
C THR A 56 12.42 7.25 -1.36
N LYS A 57 13.22 6.98 -2.39
CA LYS A 57 13.67 7.97 -3.39
C LYS A 57 12.83 7.97 -4.67
N GLU A 58 11.72 7.22 -4.69
CA GLU A 58 10.87 7.09 -5.87
C GLU A 58 9.42 7.46 -5.54
N ASP A 59 8.78 8.21 -6.44
CA ASP A 59 7.35 8.50 -6.32
C ASP A 59 6.54 7.21 -6.44
N ASP A 60 5.44 7.12 -5.69
CA ASP A 60 4.44 6.07 -5.83
C ASP A 60 3.04 6.69 -5.92
N ALA A 61 2.02 5.87 -6.10
CA ALA A 61 0.63 6.30 -6.03
C ALA A 61 -0.23 5.18 -5.43
N LEU A 62 -1.14 5.56 -4.52
CA LEU A 62 -2.23 4.67 -4.11
C LEU A 62 -3.27 4.66 -5.23
N ILE A 63 -3.46 3.52 -5.88
CA ILE A 63 -4.33 3.39 -7.05
C ILE A 63 -5.66 2.71 -6.73
N SER A 64 -5.71 1.95 -5.64
CA SER A 64 -6.97 1.39 -5.15
C SER A 64 -6.87 1.00 -3.68
N ALA A 65 -8.01 0.91 -3.03
CA ALA A 65 -8.16 0.27 -1.74
C ALA A 65 -9.19 -0.88 -1.85
N SER A 66 -9.23 -1.75 -0.86
CA SER A 66 -10.39 -2.61 -0.59
C SER A 66 -10.49 -2.87 0.91
N CYS A 67 -11.71 -3.00 1.42
CA CYS A 67 -11.98 -3.19 2.84
C CYS A 67 -13.01 -4.29 3.02
N ASP A 68 -12.78 -5.18 4.00
CA ASP A 68 -13.67 -6.29 4.32
C ASP A 68 -15.09 -5.82 4.68
N ALA A 69 -15.19 -4.65 5.32
CA ALA A 69 -16.43 -4.10 5.85
C ALA A 69 -17.34 -3.38 4.83
N ALA A 70 -16.89 -3.14 3.60
CA ALA A 70 -17.65 -2.41 2.57
C ALA A 70 -17.81 -3.23 1.29
N MET A 71 -18.87 -2.97 0.53
CA MET A 71 -19.09 -3.62 -0.77
C MET A 71 -18.10 -3.10 -1.82
N MET A 72 -17.78 -1.81 -1.76
CA MET A 72 -16.78 -1.18 -2.62
C MET A 72 -16.08 -0.04 -1.87
N THR A 73 -14.92 0.36 -2.37
CA THR A 73 -14.18 1.51 -1.84
C THR A 73 -13.70 2.40 -2.95
N GLU A 74 -13.66 3.70 -2.69
CA GLU A 74 -13.19 4.71 -3.64
C GLU A 74 -12.18 5.63 -2.96
N LEU A 75 -11.25 6.20 -3.72
CA LEU A 75 -10.34 7.24 -3.24
C LEU A 75 -11.00 8.59 -3.49
N HIS A 76 -11.14 9.45 -2.49
CA HIS A 76 -11.88 10.71 -2.61
C HIS A 76 -11.06 11.89 -2.09
N MET A 77 -11.34 13.07 -2.61
CA MET A 77 -10.94 14.36 -2.04
C MET A 77 -12.19 15.14 -1.66
N THR A 78 -12.27 15.59 -0.41
CA THR A 78 -13.28 16.58 -0.02
C THR A 78 -12.74 17.98 -0.27
N GLN A 79 -13.51 18.81 -0.98
CA GLN A 79 -13.17 20.21 -1.25
C GLN A 79 -14.36 21.12 -0.94
N MET A 80 -14.06 22.31 -0.42
CA MET A 80 -15.05 23.39 -0.30
C MET A 80 -15.16 24.10 -1.65
N MET A 81 -16.38 24.27 -2.12
CA MET A 81 -16.71 25.01 -3.33
C MET A 81 -16.86 26.50 -3.02
N ASP A 82 -16.80 27.33 -4.07
CA ASP A 82 -16.95 28.80 -3.96
C ASP A 82 -18.28 29.24 -3.32
N ASP A 83 -19.31 28.40 -3.42
CA ASP A 83 -20.62 28.61 -2.80
C ASP A 83 -20.71 28.16 -1.34
N GLY A 84 -19.59 27.72 -0.76
CA GLY A 84 -19.50 27.23 0.61
C GLY A 84 -19.96 25.78 0.81
N THR A 85 -20.38 25.09 -0.25
CA THR A 85 -20.75 23.67 -0.17
C THR A 85 -19.53 22.77 -0.16
N MET A 86 -19.66 21.59 0.48
CA MET A 86 -18.61 20.57 0.48
C MET A 86 -18.91 19.53 -0.59
N LYS A 87 -17.98 19.29 -1.51
CA LYS A 87 -18.05 18.22 -2.51
C LYS A 87 -17.03 17.14 -2.21
N MET A 88 -17.47 15.89 -2.26
CA MET A 88 -16.60 14.72 -2.24
C MET A 88 -16.39 14.28 -3.68
N GLU A 89 -15.15 14.30 -4.15
CA GLU A 89 -14.80 14.03 -5.54
C GLU A 89 -13.91 12.77 -5.64
N PRO A 90 -14.34 11.74 -6.40
CA PRO A 90 -13.53 10.57 -6.65
C PRO A 90 -12.20 10.93 -7.31
N GLN A 91 -11.15 10.21 -6.92
CA GLN A 91 -9.80 10.33 -7.42
C GLN A 91 -9.42 9.00 -8.07
N GLU A 92 -8.82 9.05 -9.25
CA GLU A 92 -8.30 7.84 -9.90
C GLU A 92 -7.13 7.24 -9.13
N LYS A 93 -6.31 8.11 -8.51
CA LYS A 93 -5.20 7.73 -7.64
C LYS A 93 -4.85 8.87 -6.68
N ILE A 94 -4.12 8.54 -5.61
CA ILE A 94 -3.51 9.51 -4.70
C ILE A 94 -2.00 9.42 -4.87
N SER A 95 -1.37 10.52 -5.33
CA SER A 95 0.08 10.61 -5.47
C SER A 95 0.77 10.55 -4.11
N ILE A 96 1.82 9.73 -3.99
CA ILE A 96 2.66 9.60 -2.79
C ILE A 96 4.11 9.91 -3.18
N PRO A 97 4.51 11.20 -3.24
CA PRO A 97 5.83 11.59 -3.72
C PRO A 97 6.96 11.06 -2.82
N ALA A 98 8.14 10.87 -3.40
CA ALA A 98 9.34 10.46 -2.67
C ALA A 98 9.68 11.44 -1.53
N GLY A 99 10.02 10.90 -0.36
CA GLY A 99 10.39 11.68 0.81
C GLY A 99 9.26 12.49 1.45
N GLN A 100 8.00 12.28 1.06
CA GLN A 100 6.84 13.00 1.57
C GLN A 100 5.94 12.11 2.41
N THR A 101 5.16 12.76 3.28
CA THR A 101 4.01 12.14 3.95
C THR A 101 2.73 12.72 3.38
N VAL A 102 1.83 11.86 2.94
CA VAL A 102 0.51 12.23 2.44
C VAL A 102 -0.52 11.86 3.50
N GLU A 103 -1.30 12.84 3.92
CA GLU A 103 -2.31 12.68 4.96
C GLU A 103 -3.71 12.56 4.35
N LEU A 104 -4.38 11.45 4.66
CA LEU A 104 -5.80 11.24 4.40
C LEU A 104 -6.56 11.56 5.69
N LYS A 105 -7.35 12.64 5.68
CA LYS A 105 -8.01 13.21 6.87
C LYS A 105 -9.43 13.75 6.57
N PRO A 106 -10.27 13.95 7.59
CA PRO A 106 -11.56 14.62 7.43
C PRO A 106 -11.39 15.97 6.72
N GLY A 107 -12.26 16.24 5.74
CA GLY A 107 -12.21 17.46 4.94
C GLY A 107 -11.10 17.51 3.88
N GLY A 108 -10.36 16.42 3.65
CA GLY A 108 -9.38 16.31 2.58
C GLY A 108 -9.44 14.94 1.90
N LEU A 109 -8.26 14.37 1.58
CA LEU A 109 -8.17 13.04 1.01
C LEU A 109 -8.67 11.97 1.98
N HIS A 110 -9.36 10.95 1.48
CA HIS A 110 -9.82 9.83 2.29
C HIS A 110 -10.19 8.62 1.41
N ILE A 111 -10.30 7.45 2.05
CA ILE A 111 -10.82 6.25 1.41
C ILE A 111 -12.29 6.13 1.79
N MET A 112 -13.18 6.31 0.81
CA MET A 112 -14.62 6.20 0.99
C MET A 112 -15.02 4.72 1.03
N LEU A 113 -15.74 4.32 2.09
CA LEU A 113 -16.35 3.02 2.24
C LEU A 113 -17.80 3.11 1.78
N MET A 114 -18.13 2.43 0.69
CA MET A 114 -19.44 2.51 0.07
C MET A 114 -20.26 1.26 0.37
N ASN A 115 -21.52 1.46 0.78
CA ASN A 115 -22.48 0.42 1.11
C ASN A 115 -21.91 -0.62 2.09
N LEU A 116 -21.80 -0.22 3.35
CA LEU A 116 -21.25 -1.01 4.44
C LEU A 116 -22.02 -2.32 4.62
N LYS A 117 -21.29 -3.42 4.79
CA LYS A 117 -21.87 -4.77 4.98
C LYS A 117 -22.38 -4.98 6.42
N LYS A 118 -21.90 -4.17 7.36
CA LYS A 118 -22.20 -4.22 8.79
C LYS A 118 -22.07 -2.83 9.40
N ASP A 119 -22.60 -2.63 10.60
CA ASP A 119 -22.30 -1.45 11.40
C ASP A 119 -20.80 -1.37 11.71
N LEU A 120 -20.26 -0.16 11.78
CA LEU A 120 -18.92 0.13 12.27
C LEU A 120 -19.04 0.87 13.60
N LYS A 121 -18.62 0.24 14.69
CA LYS A 121 -18.72 0.76 16.06
C LYS A 121 -17.35 0.84 16.70
N THR A 122 -17.19 1.76 17.65
CA THR A 122 -15.94 1.89 18.42
C THR A 122 -15.52 0.55 19.01
N GLY A 123 -14.25 0.20 18.83
CA GLY A 123 -13.69 -1.10 19.24
C GLY A 123 -13.64 -2.15 18.12
N ASP A 124 -14.36 -1.94 17.02
CA ASP A 124 -14.19 -2.77 15.82
C ASP A 124 -12.82 -2.53 15.17
N THR A 125 -12.34 -3.53 14.44
CA THR A 125 -11.15 -3.42 13.57
C THR A 125 -11.49 -3.96 12.19
N LEU A 126 -11.11 -3.21 11.16
CA LEU A 126 -11.33 -3.55 9.75
C LEU A 126 -10.01 -4.00 9.12
N ASN A 127 -10.08 -4.87 8.13
CA ASN A 127 -8.92 -5.19 7.30
C ASN A 127 -8.95 -4.38 6.01
N LEU A 128 -8.01 -3.46 5.87
CA LEU A 128 -7.83 -2.61 4.70
C LEU A 128 -6.64 -3.11 3.88
N LYS A 129 -6.85 -3.30 2.58
CA LYS A 129 -5.79 -3.54 1.60
C LYS A 129 -5.58 -2.29 0.77
N LEU A 130 -4.37 -1.76 0.78
CA LEU A 130 -3.93 -0.61 0.00
C LEU A 130 -3.08 -1.10 -1.16
N LYS A 131 -3.48 -0.81 -2.40
CA LYS A 131 -2.70 -1.18 -3.59
C LYS A 131 -2.01 0.04 -4.16
N PHE A 132 -0.69 -0.03 -4.19
CA PHE A 132 0.19 0.99 -4.74
C PHE A 132 0.66 0.59 -6.14
N GLU A 133 0.95 1.59 -6.96
CA GLU A 133 1.41 1.42 -8.34
C GLU A 133 2.74 0.68 -8.41
N LYS A 134 3.68 0.99 -7.50
CA LYS A 134 5.03 0.39 -7.49
C LYS A 134 5.28 -0.50 -6.28
N SER A 135 4.77 -0.12 -5.12
CA SER A 135 5.01 -0.83 -3.84
C SER A 135 4.15 -2.08 -3.64
N GLY A 136 3.21 -2.35 -4.54
CA GLY A 136 2.31 -3.51 -4.45
C GLY A 136 1.20 -3.32 -3.41
N GLU A 137 0.74 -4.42 -2.80
CA GLU A 137 -0.33 -4.39 -1.81
C GLU A 137 0.22 -4.36 -0.38
N ILE A 138 -0.37 -3.51 0.46
CA ILE A 138 -0.09 -3.41 1.90
C ILE A 138 -1.40 -3.64 2.66
N GLU A 139 -1.41 -4.60 3.59
CA GLU A 139 -2.54 -4.81 4.50
C GLU A 139 -2.40 -3.98 5.77
N VAL A 140 -3.50 -3.40 6.23
CA VAL A 140 -3.56 -2.46 7.35
C VAL A 140 -4.74 -2.81 8.24
N SER A 141 -4.49 -2.99 9.53
CA SER A 141 -5.55 -3.09 10.53
C SER A 141 -6.05 -1.69 10.90
N VAL A 142 -7.34 -1.45 10.70
CA VAL A 142 -7.95 -0.12 10.86
C VAL A 142 -8.95 -0.13 12.02
N PRO A 143 -8.62 0.43 13.19
CA PRO A 143 -9.57 0.57 14.29
C PRO A 143 -10.69 1.56 13.94
N VAL A 144 -11.91 1.25 14.35
CA VAL A 144 -13.04 2.19 14.28
C VAL A 144 -13.02 3.09 15.51
N LYS A 145 -13.07 4.41 15.30
CA LYS A 145 -13.00 5.43 16.36
C LYS A 145 -13.99 6.56 16.11
N GLU A 146 -14.38 7.24 17.18
CA GLU A 146 -15.04 8.55 17.08
C GLU A 146 -14.05 9.60 16.56
N PRO A 147 -14.51 10.57 15.73
CA PRO A 147 -13.68 11.66 15.22
C PRO A 147 -13.12 12.58 16.32
#